data_AF-A0A7L3CFG2-F1
#
_entry.id   AF-A0A7L3CFG2-F1
#
_cell.length_a   1.000
_cell.length_b   1.000
_cell.length_c   1.000
_cell.angle_alpha   90.00
_cell.angle_beta   90.00
_cell.angle_gamma   90.00
#
_symmetry.space_group_name_H-M   'P 1'
#
loop_
_entity.id
_entity.type
_entity.pdbx_description
1 polymer ?
#
loop_
_entity_poly.entity_id
_entity_poly.type
_entity_poly.pdbx_seq_one_letter_code
_entity_poly.pdbx_strand_id
1 'polypeptide(L)' 'GDPSCLGGRCLKTTRRPTVEEFNRFLPWFLHDRPTLQCAKGGLGAYDTAVSMDASGTILGE' A
#
# COMPACT_ATOMS: atom_id res chain seq x y z
N GLY A 1 21.71 8.98 -6.60
CA GLY A 1 21.21 9.37 -5.26
C GLY A 1 19.72 9.16 -5.28
N ASP A 2 19.17 8.49 -4.27
CA ASP A 2 17.72 8.34 -4.15
C ASP A 2 17.10 9.76 -4.02
N PRO A 3 16.15 10.15 -4.90
CA PRO A 3 15.55 11.48 -4.85
C PRO A 3 14.83 11.78 -3.51
N SER A 4 14.58 10.76 -2.68
CA SER A 4 14.07 10.92 -1.32
C SER A 4 15.08 11.49 -0.32
N CYS A 5 16.38 11.49 -0.62
CA CYS A 5 17.43 11.96 0.29
C CYS A 5 18.27 13.09 -0.36
N LEU A 6 17.71 14.30 -0.41
CA LEU A 6 18.42 15.52 -0.77
C LEU A 6 19.30 15.99 0.40
N GLY A 7 20.62 16.09 0.18
CA GLY A 7 21.56 16.64 1.17
C GLY A 7 21.78 15.75 2.41
N GLY A 8 21.71 14.42 2.25
CA GLY A 8 21.99 13.46 3.33
C GLY A 8 20.90 13.36 4.40
N ARG A 9 19.78 14.06 4.22
CA ARG A 9 18.60 14.00 5.08
C ARG A 9 17.43 13.51 4.25
N CYS A 10 16.91 12.33 4.59
CA CYS A 10 15.75 11.79 3.89
C CYS A 10 14.50 12.58 4.29
N LEU A 11 13.74 12.99 3.28
CA LEU A 11 12.52 13.73 3.47
C LEU A 11 11.51 12.83 4.19
N LYS A 12 11.00 13.27 5.35
CA LYS A 12 9.84 12.66 6.03
C LYS A 12 8.52 12.97 5.28
N THR A 13 8.54 12.99 3.95
CA THR A 13 7.36 13.25 3.12
C THR A 13 6.40 12.07 3.08
N THR A 14 6.87 10.88 3.47
CA THR A 14 6.05 9.67 3.52
C THR A 14 5.34 9.55 4.86
N ARG A 15 4.02 9.80 4.86
CA ARG A 15 3.13 9.56 6.01
C ARG A 15 2.67 8.10 5.99
N ARG A 16 2.71 7.42 7.15
CA ARG A 16 1.99 6.15 7.32
C ARG A 16 0.51 6.44 7.59
N PRO A 17 -0.43 5.72 6.97
CA PRO A 17 -1.87 5.91 7.21
C PRO A 17 -2.23 5.62 8.67
N THR A 18 -3.35 6.19 9.14
CA THR A 18 -3.96 5.74 10.41
C THR A 18 -4.56 4.34 10.22
N VAL A 19 -4.96 3.70 11.31
CA VAL A 19 -5.59 2.37 11.26
C VAL A 19 -6.87 2.41 10.41
N GLU A 20 -7.69 3.46 10.57
CA GLU A 20 -8.94 3.63 9.86
C GLU A 20 -8.71 3.84 8.35
N GLU A 21 -7.71 4.65 7.98
CA GLU A 21 -7.34 4.86 6.58
C GLU A 21 -6.76 3.59 5.95
N PHE A 22 -5.92 2.88 6.69
CA PHE A 22 -5.30 1.64 6.22
C PHE A 22 -6.37 0.59 5.92
N ASN A 23 -7.25 0.30 6.88
CA ASN A 23 -8.32 -0.68 6.72
C ASN A 23 -9.30 -0.29 5.59
N ARG A 24 -9.55 1.01 5.40
CA ARG A 24 -10.41 1.50 4.31
C ARG A 24 -9.78 1.32 2.93
N PHE A 25 -8.51 1.66 2.76
CA PHE A 25 -7.87 1.74 1.44
C PHE A 25 -7.12 0.47 1.01
N LEU A 26 -6.75 -0.40 1.94
CA LEU A 26 -6.04 -1.64 1.63
C LEU A 26 -6.82 -2.55 0.65
N PRO A 27 -8.14 -2.80 0.81
CA PRO A 27 -8.87 -3.64 -0.13
C PRO A 27 -8.85 -3.08 -1.55
N TRP A 28 -8.90 -1.76 -1.70
CA TRP A 28 -8.83 -1.11 -3.01
C TRP A 28 -7.45 -1.31 -3.64
N PHE A 29 -6.38 -1.15 -2.87
CA PHE A 29 -5.03 -1.41 -3.35
C PHE A 29 -4.86 -2.84 -3.86
N LEU A 30 -5.35 -3.85 -3.13
CA LEU A 30 -5.25 -5.26 -3.53
C LEU A 30 -5.97 -5.58 -4.84
N HIS A 31 -7.01 -4.82 -5.19
CA HIS A 31 -7.75 -4.99 -6.45
C HIS A 31 -7.30 -4.02 -7.56
N ASP A 32 -6.42 -3.08 -7.25
CA ASP A 32 -5.94 -2.09 -8.20
C ASP A 32 -4.90 -2.69 -9.16
N ARG A 33 -5.06 -2.41 -10.45
CA ARG A 33 -4.18 -2.90 -11.50
C ARG A 33 -3.06 -1.90 -11.75
N PRO A 34 -1.80 -2.34 -11.87
CA PRO A 34 -0.73 -1.45 -12.30
C PRO A 34 -1.02 -0.91 -13.70
N THR A 35 -0.82 0.39 -13.88
CA THR A 35 -1.00 1.11 -15.14
C THR A 35 0.24 1.96 -15.46
N LEU A 36 0.30 2.54 -16.66
CA LEU A 36 1.38 3.47 -17.02
C LEU A 36 1.38 4.75 -16.15
N GLN A 37 0.24 5.13 -15.60
CA GLN A 37 0.10 6.30 -14.71
C GLN A 37 0.41 5.94 -13.24
N CYS A 38 0.16 4.69 -12.84
CA CYS A 38 0.47 4.17 -11.52
C CYS A 38 1.12 2.79 -11.63
N ALA A 39 2.46 2.76 -11.55
CA ALA A 39 3.21 1.52 -11.74
C ALA A 39 3.00 0.46 -10.63
N LYS A 40 2.39 0.84 -9.50
CA LYS A 40 2.18 -0.04 -8.34
C LYS A 40 0.68 -0.27 -8.13
N GLY A 41 0.29 -1.53 -8.10
CA GLY A 41 -1.04 -2.00 -7.69
C GLY A 41 -0.89 -3.33 -6.97
N GLY A 42 -1.86 -3.69 -6.15
CA GLY A 42 -1.83 -4.95 -5.41
C GLY A 42 -2.20 -6.16 -6.27
N LEU A 43 -2.99 -5.94 -7.33
CA LEU A 43 -3.51 -7.03 -8.15
C LEU A 43 -2.40 -7.69 -8.98
N GLY A 44 -2.27 -9.01 -8.84
CA GLY A 44 -1.29 -9.84 -9.54
C GLY A 44 0.02 -10.02 -8.78
N ALA A 45 0.19 -9.38 -7.63
CA ALA A 45 1.38 -9.53 -6.78
C ALA A 45 1.04 -9.83 -5.32
N TYR A 46 0.07 -9.11 -4.75
CA TYR A 46 -0.24 -9.16 -3.31
C TYR A 46 -1.68 -9.56 -3.02
N ASP A 47 -2.55 -9.62 -4.04
CA ASP A 47 -3.99 -9.89 -3.91
C ASP A 47 -4.32 -11.24 -3.28
N THR A 48 -3.45 -12.24 -3.45
CA THR A 48 -3.59 -13.57 -2.82
C THR A 48 -2.73 -13.74 -1.58
N ALA A 49 -1.81 -12.80 -1.32
CA ALA A 49 -0.87 -12.87 -0.19
C ALA A 49 -1.45 -12.28 1.10
N VAL A 50 -2.60 -11.61 1.03
CA VAL A 50 -3.29 -11.00 2.18
C VAL A 50 -4.71 -11.52 2.23
N SER A 51 -5.05 -12.28 3.27
CA SER A 51 -6.41 -12.77 3.50
C SER A 51 -7.16 -11.82 4.43
N MET A 52 -8.41 -11.51 4.09
CA MET A 52 -9.27 -10.64 4.90
C MET A 52 -10.66 -11.25 5.05
N ASP A 53 -11.28 -11.00 6.20
CA ASP A 53 -12.69 -11.32 6.40
C ASP A 53 -13.62 -10.28 5.75
N ALA A 54 -14.94 -10.52 5.85
CA ALA A 54 -15.95 -9.61 5.31
C ALA A 54 -15.96 -8.22 5.97
N SER A 55 -15.33 -8.06 7.14
CA SER A 55 -15.20 -6.77 7.83
C SER A 55 -13.95 -5.98 7.39
N GLY A 56 -13.09 -6.57 6.56
CA GLY A 56 -11.82 -5.98 6.15
C GLY A 56 -10.69 -6.18 7.17
N THR A 57 -10.87 -7.08 8.12
CA THR A 57 -9.83 -7.45 9.09
C THR A 57 -8.87 -8.45 8.45
N ILE A 58 -7.56 -8.18 8.53
CA ILE A 58 -6.53 -9.12 8.05
C ILE A 58 -6.50 -10.34 8.94
N LEU A 59 -6.67 -11.51 8.32
CA LEU A 59 -6.54 -12.80 8.98
C LEU A 59 -5.05 -13.16 9.01
N GLY A 60 -4.49 -13.29 10.20
CA GLY A 60 -3.13 -13.78 10.39
C GLY A 60 -3.08 -15.30 10.21
N GLU A 61 -1.96 -15.79 9.66
CA GLU A 61 -1.67 -17.22 9.50
C GLU A 61 -1.08 -17.82 10.77
#